data_AF-A0A3B4AQ46-F1
#
_entry.id   AF-A0A3B4AQ46-F1
#
_cell.length_a   1.000
_cell.length_b   1.000
_cell.length_c   1.000
_cell.angle_alpha   90.00
_cell.angle_beta   90.00
_cell.angle_gamma   90.00
#
_symmetry.space_group_name_H-M   'P 1'
#
loop_
_entity.id
_entity.type
_entity.pdbx_description
1 polymer ?
#
loop_
_entity_poly.entity_id
_entity_poly.type
_entity_poly.pdbx_seq_one_letter_code
_entity_poly.pdbx_strand_id
1 'polypeptide(L)'
;MAFVTITVFFLLFLSGLWAEEGVITQDNGKSNITVDVWAELKELRDMVITLKGELTNNNNKIEKLEEEKTGDAIYIKYMYVCVTDINTITVIKALDSRLSASESEVQELKRQLTVNDCEYSINAGTPKVAFSLGLTDNGNIGPFSTAVTLKFSKVFTNFGQAYNPHTGVFTAPVHGVYYFQFRLFCHSVHKYTGVIIYHNSNRVTMTVGYSYDNGYVDVVNGLVLELEKGDVVYLNLPVNYVVYDSVDNHSTFSGFLIFPL
;
A
#
# COMPACT_ATOMS: atom_id res chain seq x y z
N MET A 1 -109.38 -27.43 -9.50
CA MET A 1 -109.04 -27.17 -8.08
C MET A 1 -107.87 -28.01 -7.55
N ALA A 2 -107.74 -29.31 -7.89
CA ALA A 2 -106.70 -30.19 -7.33
C ALA A 2 -105.23 -29.87 -7.71
N PHE A 3 -104.99 -29.27 -8.88
CA PHE A 3 -103.62 -28.91 -9.30
C PHE A 3 -103.07 -27.70 -8.53
N VAL A 4 -103.93 -26.73 -8.17
CA VAL A 4 -103.51 -25.54 -7.42
C VAL A 4 -103.14 -25.92 -5.98
N THR A 5 -103.87 -26.86 -5.37
CA THR A 5 -103.56 -27.35 -4.02
C THR A 5 -102.25 -28.13 -3.97
N ILE A 6 -101.92 -28.96 -4.96
CA ILE A 6 -100.65 -29.71 -4.98
C ILE A 6 -99.45 -28.75 -5.12
N THR A 7 -99.54 -27.73 -5.97
CA THR A 7 -98.46 -26.74 -6.14
C THR A 7 -98.26 -25.90 -4.87
N VAL A 8 -99.35 -25.54 -4.18
CA VAL A 8 -99.28 -24.83 -2.89
C VAL A 8 -98.70 -25.72 -1.78
N PHE A 9 -99.05 -27.01 -1.74
CA PHE A 9 -98.46 -27.98 -0.82
C PHE A 9 -96.96 -28.20 -1.07
N PHE A 10 -96.55 -28.26 -2.34
CA PHE A 10 -95.15 -28.38 -2.73
C PHE A 10 -94.33 -27.13 -2.31
N LEU A 11 -94.92 -25.93 -2.46
CA LEU A 11 -94.32 -24.66 -2.02
C LEU A 11 -94.26 -24.54 -0.48
N LEU A 12 -95.24 -25.08 0.26
CA LEU A 12 -95.24 -25.08 1.72
C LEU A 12 -94.24 -26.09 2.32
N PHE A 13 -94.04 -27.23 1.66
CA PHE A 13 -93.04 -28.24 2.06
C PHE A 13 -91.61 -27.77 1.79
N LEU A 14 -91.39 -27.03 0.68
CA LEU A 14 -90.11 -26.41 0.35
C LEU A 14 -89.77 -25.17 1.21
N SER A 15 -90.78 -24.49 1.76
CA SER A 15 -90.59 -23.28 2.60
C SER A 15 -90.49 -23.56 4.11
N GLY A 16 -90.61 -24.82 4.53
CA GLY A 16 -90.40 -25.23 5.93
C GLY A 16 -91.52 -24.86 6.90
N LEU A 17 -92.73 -24.56 6.41
CA LEU A 17 -93.87 -24.09 7.21
C LEU A 17 -94.92 -25.17 7.52
N TRP A 18 -94.66 -26.45 7.20
CA TRP A 18 -95.59 -27.54 7.47
C TRP A 18 -95.22 -28.28 8.75
N ALA A 19 -96.01 -28.08 9.81
CA ALA A 19 -95.94 -28.80 11.07
C ALA A 19 -96.61 -30.17 10.94
N GLU A 20 -95.93 -31.23 11.39
CA GLU A 20 -96.52 -32.56 11.56
C GLU A 20 -97.62 -32.51 12.62
N GLU A 21 -98.88 -32.40 12.21
CA GLU A 21 -100.02 -32.88 13.00
C GLU A 21 -101.22 -33.08 12.07
N GLY A 22 -101.62 -34.33 11.85
CA GLY A 22 -102.78 -34.66 11.02
C GLY A 22 -102.92 -36.14 10.70
N VAL A 23 -103.50 -36.90 11.64
CA VAL A 23 -104.05 -38.25 11.39
C VAL A 23 -105.13 -38.15 10.31
N ILE A 24 -105.06 -38.97 9.26
CA ILE A 24 -106.18 -39.19 8.33
C ILE A 24 -106.49 -40.69 8.29
N THR A 25 -107.72 -41.04 8.64
CA THR A 25 -108.30 -42.39 8.68
C THR A 25 -108.73 -42.93 7.30
N GLN A 26 -108.43 -44.21 7.06
CA GLN A 26 -109.07 -45.28 6.21
C GLN A 26 -109.53 -44.97 4.76
N ASP A 27 -109.02 -45.70 3.75
CA ASP A 27 -109.52 -47.00 3.22
C ASP A 27 -108.71 -47.42 1.98
N ASN A 28 -108.69 -48.73 1.72
CA ASN A 28 -107.71 -49.54 1.01
C ASN A 28 -107.67 -49.38 -0.52
N GLY A 29 -106.47 -49.48 -1.09
CA GLY A 29 -106.26 -49.96 -2.47
C GLY A 29 -105.17 -49.28 -3.31
N LYS A 30 -104.63 -48.13 -2.89
CA LYS A 30 -103.61 -47.38 -3.67
C LYS A 30 -102.48 -46.73 -2.85
N SER A 31 -102.30 -47.12 -1.60
CA SER A 31 -101.47 -46.40 -0.62
C SER A 31 -99.96 -46.70 -0.64
N ASN A 32 -99.47 -47.67 -1.42
CA ASN A 32 -98.02 -48.02 -1.37
C ASN A 32 -97.13 -47.25 -2.35
N ILE A 33 -97.65 -46.68 -3.44
CA ILE A 33 -96.83 -45.94 -4.43
C ILE A 33 -96.66 -44.47 -4.02
N THR A 34 -97.64 -43.90 -3.34
CA THR A 34 -97.58 -42.51 -2.88
C THR A 34 -96.62 -42.33 -1.70
N VAL A 35 -96.60 -43.26 -0.74
CA VAL A 35 -95.73 -43.19 0.45
C VAL A 35 -94.23 -43.24 0.08
N ASP A 36 -93.88 -44.01 -0.96
CA ASP A 36 -92.50 -44.20 -1.43
C ASP A 36 -91.94 -42.93 -2.09
N VAL A 37 -92.72 -42.29 -2.96
CA VAL A 37 -92.35 -41.02 -3.62
C VAL A 37 -92.15 -39.88 -2.61
N TRP A 38 -92.96 -39.85 -1.54
CA TRP A 38 -92.81 -38.85 -0.48
C TRP A 38 -91.58 -39.09 0.40
N ALA A 39 -91.18 -40.35 0.60
CA ALA A 39 -89.95 -40.69 1.32
C ALA A 39 -88.70 -40.26 0.55
N GLU A 40 -88.62 -40.57 -0.76
CA GLU A 40 -87.53 -40.11 -1.63
C GLU A 40 -87.46 -38.57 -1.70
N LEU A 41 -88.60 -37.88 -1.79
CA LEU A 41 -88.65 -36.42 -1.81
C LEU A 41 -88.16 -35.80 -0.48
N LYS A 42 -88.42 -36.46 0.65
CA LYS A 42 -87.94 -36.04 1.98
C LYS A 42 -86.42 -36.23 2.08
N GLU A 43 -85.89 -37.35 1.62
CA GLU A 43 -84.44 -37.56 1.57
C GLU A 43 -83.74 -36.55 0.66
N LEU A 44 -84.34 -36.25 -0.50
CA LEU A 44 -83.81 -35.27 -1.45
C LEU A 44 -83.85 -33.85 -0.85
N ARG A 45 -84.91 -33.50 -0.11
CA ARG A 45 -84.99 -32.24 0.65
C ARG A 45 -83.91 -32.16 1.72
N ASP A 46 -83.75 -33.21 2.52
CA ASP A 46 -82.78 -33.24 3.62
C ASP A 46 -81.33 -33.20 3.08
N MET A 47 -81.07 -33.83 1.92
CA MET A 47 -79.82 -33.71 1.17
C MET A 47 -79.60 -32.27 0.67
N VAL A 48 -80.63 -31.60 0.11
CA VAL A 48 -80.53 -30.19 -0.31
C VAL A 48 -80.26 -29.26 0.87
N ILE A 49 -80.88 -29.50 2.02
CA ILE A 49 -80.61 -28.73 3.25
C ILE A 49 -79.17 -28.96 3.71
N THR A 50 -78.69 -30.20 3.67
CA THR A 50 -77.32 -30.57 4.03
C THR A 50 -76.31 -29.89 3.11
N LEU A 51 -76.50 -30.00 1.79
CA LEU A 51 -75.66 -29.34 0.78
C LEU A 51 -75.66 -27.82 0.94
N LYS A 52 -76.80 -27.20 1.28
CA LYS A 52 -76.87 -25.76 1.53
C LYS A 52 -76.09 -25.36 2.79
N GLY A 53 -76.12 -26.20 3.83
CA GLY A 53 -75.30 -26.03 5.03
C GLY A 53 -73.81 -26.12 4.73
N GLU A 54 -73.39 -27.13 3.95
CA GLU A 54 -72.01 -27.30 3.50
C GLU A 54 -71.53 -26.14 2.63
N LEU A 55 -72.37 -25.68 1.68
CA LEU A 55 -72.07 -24.53 0.84
C LEU A 55 -71.85 -23.26 1.67
N THR A 56 -72.70 -23.05 2.68
CA THR A 56 -72.58 -21.91 3.60
C THR A 56 -71.27 -21.99 4.39
N ASN A 57 -70.91 -23.18 4.89
CA ASN A 57 -69.66 -23.39 5.62
C ASN A 57 -68.41 -23.17 4.75
N ASN A 58 -68.45 -23.63 3.49
CA ASN A 58 -67.34 -23.43 2.55
C ASN A 58 -67.19 -21.96 2.16
N ASN A 59 -68.28 -21.22 1.96
CA ASN A 59 -68.22 -19.78 1.70
C ASN A 59 -67.57 -19.03 2.87
N ASN A 60 -67.92 -19.36 4.11
CA ASN A 60 -67.30 -18.76 5.29
C ASN A 60 -65.79 -19.08 5.41
N LYS A 61 -65.36 -20.28 4.99
CA LYS A 61 -63.93 -20.64 4.92
C LYS A 61 -63.19 -19.86 3.85
N ILE A 62 -63.81 -19.66 2.68
CA ILE A 62 -63.24 -18.87 1.59
C ILE A 62 -63.04 -17.42 2.03
N GLU A 63 -64.03 -16.82 2.67
CA GLU A 63 -63.95 -15.43 3.16
C GLU A 63 -62.78 -15.26 4.16
N LYS A 64 -62.63 -16.18 5.12
CA LYS A 64 -61.49 -16.18 6.05
C LYS A 64 -60.13 -16.34 5.36
N LEU A 65 -60.04 -17.22 4.34
CA LEU A 65 -58.82 -17.40 3.56
C LEU A 65 -58.48 -16.16 2.73
N GLU A 66 -59.49 -15.44 2.24
CA GLU A 66 -59.29 -14.17 1.53
C GLU A 66 -58.78 -13.09 2.47
N GLU A 67 -59.34 -12.98 3.68
CA GLU A 67 -58.83 -12.06 4.71
C GLU A 67 -57.37 -12.37 5.09
N GLU A 68 -57.03 -13.63 5.36
CA GLU A 68 -55.66 -14.06 5.67
C GLU A 68 -54.69 -13.74 4.52
N LYS A 69 -55.09 -14.05 3.29
CA LYS A 69 -54.31 -13.73 2.07
C LYS A 69 -54.08 -12.23 1.91
N THR A 70 -55.06 -11.38 2.24
CA THR A 70 -54.87 -9.92 2.21
C THR A 70 -53.91 -9.44 3.29
N GLY A 71 -53.98 -10.01 4.50
CA GLY A 71 -53.02 -9.75 5.58
C GLY A 71 -51.59 -10.10 5.19
N ASP A 72 -51.37 -11.27 4.60
CA ASP A 72 -50.06 -11.71 4.10
C ASP A 72 -49.54 -10.80 2.98
N ALA A 73 -50.40 -10.40 2.04
CA ALA A 73 -50.01 -9.49 0.96
C ALA A 73 -49.57 -8.11 1.49
N ILE A 74 -50.25 -7.61 2.53
CA ILE A 74 -49.86 -6.37 3.21
C ILE A 74 -48.50 -6.56 3.90
N TYR A 75 -48.31 -7.65 4.63
CA TYR A 75 -47.05 -7.95 5.31
C TYR A 75 -45.87 -8.07 4.34
N ILE A 76 -46.05 -8.76 3.22
CA ILE A 76 -45.04 -8.88 2.15
C ILE A 76 -44.70 -7.51 1.58
N LYS A 77 -45.68 -6.63 1.37
CA LYS A 77 -45.45 -5.27 0.86
C LYS A 77 -44.63 -4.43 1.84
N TYR A 78 -44.94 -4.50 3.15
CA TYR A 78 -44.14 -3.83 4.17
C TYR A 78 -42.71 -4.37 4.22
N MET A 79 -42.53 -5.69 4.14
CA MET A 79 -41.21 -6.31 4.11
C MET A 79 -40.41 -5.90 2.86
N TYR A 80 -41.05 -5.80 1.70
CA TYR A 80 -40.42 -5.33 0.47
C TYR A 80 -39.92 -3.89 0.59
N VAL A 81 -40.71 -2.98 1.19
CA VAL A 81 -40.29 -1.59 1.44
C VAL A 81 -39.05 -1.54 2.34
N CYS A 82 -39.05 -2.27 3.46
CA CYS A 82 -37.89 -2.35 4.36
C CYS A 82 -36.65 -2.96 3.68
N VAL A 83 -36.84 -3.91 2.75
CA VAL A 83 -35.75 -4.49 1.96
C VAL A 83 -35.24 -3.51 0.90
N THR A 84 -36.06 -2.58 0.40
CA THR A 84 -35.70 -1.57 -0.60
C THR A 84 -35.11 -0.27 -0.05
N ASP A 85 -35.15 -0.02 1.26
CA ASP A 85 -34.44 1.08 1.94
C ASP A 85 -32.92 0.81 2.05
N ILE A 86 -32.40 0.47 0.88
CA ILE A 86 -31.08 0.08 0.40
C ILE A 86 -30.08 1.24 0.49
N ASN A 87 -30.14 2.06 1.54
CA ASN A 87 -29.01 2.94 1.88
C ASN A 87 -27.74 2.11 2.14
N THR A 88 -27.90 0.86 2.57
CA THR A 88 -26.80 -0.09 2.78
C THR A 88 -26.04 -0.43 1.50
N ILE A 89 -26.67 -0.65 0.33
CA ILE A 89 -25.92 -1.02 -0.89
C ILE A 89 -25.15 0.19 -1.44
N THR A 90 -25.71 1.40 -1.36
CA THR A 90 -24.99 2.61 -1.79
C THR A 90 -23.78 2.88 -0.90
N VAL A 91 -23.95 2.75 0.43
CA VAL A 91 -22.85 2.89 1.38
C VAL A 91 -21.81 1.79 1.18
N ILE A 92 -22.22 0.53 0.95
CA ILE A 92 -21.30 -0.59 0.67
C ILE A 92 -20.50 -0.33 -0.60
N LYS A 93 -21.13 0.11 -1.70
CA LYS A 93 -20.43 0.45 -2.93
C LYS A 93 -19.44 1.61 -2.74
N ALA A 94 -19.83 2.63 -1.99
CA ALA A 94 -18.96 3.75 -1.67
C ALA A 94 -17.77 3.33 -0.80
N LEU A 95 -17.99 2.43 0.17
CA LEU A 95 -16.94 1.86 1.01
C LEU A 95 -15.98 0.97 0.19
N ASP A 96 -16.48 0.17 -0.74
CA ASP A 96 -15.66 -0.68 -1.61
C ASP A 96 -14.75 0.15 -2.52
N SER A 97 -15.29 1.25 -3.05
CA SER A 97 -14.52 2.23 -3.84
C SER A 97 -13.43 2.90 -3.00
N ARG A 98 -13.75 3.28 -1.76
CA ARG A 98 -12.78 3.87 -0.81
C ARG A 98 -11.73 2.86 -0.37
N LEU A 99 -12.11 1.60 -0.17
CA LEU A 99 -11.21 0.52 0.20
C LEU A 99 -10.21 0.27 -0.93
N SER A 100 -10.70 0.11 -2.16
CA SER A 100 -9.87 -0.07 -3.36
C SER A 100 -8.87 1.09 -3.57
N ALA A 101 -9.33 2.33 -3.34
CA ALA A 101 -8.47 3.50 -3.41
C ALA A 101 -7.38 3.50 -2.32
N SER A 102 -7.75 3.18 -1.07
CA SER A 102 -6.81 3.10 0.04
C SER A 102 -5.81 1.94 -0.13
N GLU A 103 -6.24 0.80 -0.65
CA GLU A 103 -5.36 -0.33 -0.99
C GLU A 103 -4.33 0.05 -2.05
N SER A 104 -4.75 0.81 -3.07
CA SER A 104 -3.85 1.32 -4.11
C SER A 104 -2.81 2.30 -3.53
N GLU A 105 -3.24 3.19 -2.64
CA GLU A 105 -2.33 4.11 -1.94
C GLU A 105 -1.33 3.36 -1.04
N VAL A 106 -1.78 2.34 -0.32
CA VAL A 106 -0.92 1.47 0.50
C VAL A 106 0.07 0.70 -0.37
N GLN A 107 -0.32 0.21 -1.54
CA GLN A 107 0.60 -0.44 -2.47
C GLN A 107 1.67 0.53 -2.99
N GLU A 108 1.30 1.76 -3.32
CA GLU A 108 2.25 2.77 -3.76
C GLU A 108 3.21 3.20 -2.63
N LEU A 109 2.70 3.42 -1.42
CA LEU A 109 3.54 3.68 -0.24
C LEU A 109 4.50 2.52 0.04
N LYS A 110 4.04 1.26 -0.07
CA LYS A 110 4.92 0.09 0.03
C LYS A 110 5.99 0.07 -1.06
N ARG A 111 5.64 0.44 -2.30
CA ARG A 111 6.61 0.54 -3.40
C ARG A 111 7.68 1.60 -3.09
N GLN A 112 7.28 2.76 -2.58
CA GLN A 112 8.20 3.84 -2.20
C GLN A 112 9.12 3.42 -1.03
N LEU A 113 8.58 2.75 0.00
CA LEU A 113 9.38 2.20 1.09
C LEU A 113 10.41 1.17 0.59
N THR A 114 10.01 0.29 -0.34
CA THR A 114 10.92 -0.71 -0.93
C THR A 114 12.08 -0.06 -1.69
N VAL A 115 11.83 1.05 -2.40
CA VAL A 115 12.89 1.83 -3.08
C VAL A 115 13.84 2.48 -2.08
N ASN A 116 13.31 3.05 -1.00
CA ASN A 116 14.14 3.66 0.05
C ASN A 116 15.00 2.63 0.79
N ASP A 117 14.51 1.40 1.00
CA ASP A 117 15.29 0.31 1.59
C ASP A 117 16.47 -0.10 0.68
N CYS A 118 16.27 -0.11 -0.64
CA CYS A 118 17.37 -0.31 -1.59
C CYS A 118 18.43 0.80 -1.48
N GLU A 119 18.01 2.06 -1.37
CA GLU A 119 18.92 3.20 -1.22
C GLU A 119 19.66 3.19 0.12
N TYR A 120 19.02 2.73 1.20
CA TYR A 120 19.65 2.54 2.51
C TYR A 120 20.65 1.37 2.53
N SER A 121 20.35 0.27 1.84
CA SER A 121 21.26 -0.88 1.72
C SER A 121 22.54 -0.56 0.93
N ILE A 122 22.47 0.36 -0.04
CA ILE A 122 23.66 0.96 -0.69
C ILE A 122 24.46 1.79 0.33
N ASN A 123 23.81 2.55 1.21
CA ASN A 123 24.50 3.39 2.21
C ASN A 123 25.13 2.63 3.40
N ALA A 124 24.65 1.43 3.73
CA ALA A 124 25.23 0.59 4.78
C ALA A 124 26.49 -0.17 4.31
N GLY A 125 26.62 -0.41 3.00
CA GLY A 125 27.74 -1.12 2.37
C GLY A 125 28.74 -0.24 1.62
N THR A 126 28.43 1.04 1.36
CA THR A 126 29.33 1.93 0.63
C THR A 126 30.52 2.34 1.50
N PRO A 127 31.77 2.09 1.06
CA PRO A 127 32.95 2.43 1.83
C PRO A 127 33.08 3.94 1.94
N LYS A 128 33.08 4.44 3.18
CA LYS A 128 33.32 5.85 3.48
C LYS A 128 34.82 6.11 3.50
N VAL A 129 35.28 6.91 2.55
CA VAL A 129 36.70 7.27 2.42
C VAL A 129 36.82 8.78 2.48
N ALA A 130 37.53 9.27 3.50
CA ALA A 130 37.87 10.68 3.63
C ALA A 130 39.09 10.83 4.50
N PHE A 131 40.04 11.66 4.08
CA PHE A 131 41.23 11.98 4.86
C PHE A 131 41.55 13.47 4.81
N SER A 132 42.17 13.95 5.87
CA SER A 132 42.68 15.32 5.99
C SER A 132 43.90 15.29 6.90
N LEU A 133 45.02 15.79 6.39
CA LEU A 133 46.34 15.55 6.95
C LEU A 133 47.20 16.81 6.89
N GLY A 134 48.04 17.01 7.90
CA GLY A 134 49.16 17.96 7.89
C GLY A 134 50.48 17.27 7.58
N LEU A 135 51.46 18.02 7.08
CA LEU A 135 52.71 17.45 6.60
C LEU A 135 53.57 16.91 7.76
N THR A 136 54.09 17.79 8.61
CA THR A 136 55.03 17.47 9.71
C THR A 136 55.31 18.71 10.57
N ASP A 137 56.01 18.57 11.70
CA ASP A 137 56.44 19.72 12.54
C ASP A 137 57.94 20.04 12.41
N ASN A 138 58.57 19.63 11.31
CA ASN A 138 60.02 19.66 11.14
C ASN A 138 60.53 20.95 10.45
N GLY A 139 59.68 21.95 10.24
CA GLY A 139 60.05 23.17 9.53
C GLY A 139 60.26 22.92 8.03
N ASN A 140 61.43 23.30 7.53
CA ASN A 140 61.78 23.14 6.12
C ASN A 140 62.03 21.66 5.76
N ILE A 141 61.35 21.19 4.73
CA ILE A 141 61.49 19.87 4.11
C ILE A 141 62.10 20.04 2.73
N GLY A 142 63.25 19.41 2.52
CA GLY A 142 64.13 19.69 1.39
C GLY A 142 64.94 20.99 1.60
N PRO A 143 65.69 21.45 0.59
CA PRO A 143 65.89 20.79 -0.70
C PRO A 143 66.62 19.45 -0.56
N PHE A 144 66.15 18.44 -1.31
CA PHE A 144 66.81 17.14 -1.40
C PHE A 144 67.54 16.99 -2.73
N SER A 145 68.59 16.15 -2.75
CA SER A 145 69.34 15.79 -3.97
C SER A 145 68.61 14.80 -4.87
N THR A 146 67.57 14.15 -4.36
CA THR A 146 66.67 13.25 -5.09
C THR A 146 65.23 13.66 -4.84
N ALA A 147 64.32 13.31 -5.75
CA ALA A 147 62.91 13.56 -5.53
C ALA A 147 62.37 12.66 -4.41
N VAL A 148 61.49 13.18 -3.55
CA VAL A 148 61.02 12.49 -2.34
C VAL A 148 59.50 12.53 -2.25
N THR A 149 58.88 11.39 -1.94
CA THR A 149 57.45 11.36 -1.63
C THR A 149 57.17 12.05 -0.30
N LEU A 150 56.31 13.07 -0.31
CA LEU A 150 55.92 13.78 0.89
C LEU A 150 55.04 12.89 1.77
N LYS A 151 55.41 12.80 3.04
CA LYS A 151 54.71 12.00 4.05
C LYS A 151 53.93 12.92 4.96
N PHE A 152 52.61 13.00 4.76
CA PHE A 152 51.74 13.78 5.62
C PHE A 152 51.45 13.00 6.89
N SER A 153 52.27 13.25 7.89
CA SER A 153 52.34 12.45 9.11
C SER A 153 51.31 12.84 10.17
N LYS A 154 50.79 14.08 10.12
CA LYS A 154 49.80 14.59 11.08
C LYS A 154 48.39 14.25 10.62
N VAL A 155 47.80 13.22 11.21
CA VAL A 155 46.47 12.73 10.81
C VAL A 155 45.37 13.46 11.57
N PHE A 156 44.58 14.29 10.90
CA PHE A 156 43.34 14.84 11.47
C PHE A 156 42.17 13.87 11.28
N THR A 157 42.09 13.26 10.10
CA THR A 157 41.07 12.27 9.74
C THR A 157 41.63 11.31 8.71
N ASN A 158 41.25 10.02 8.79
CA ASN A 158 41.61 8.98 7.82
C ASN A 158 40.57 7.85 7.78
N PHE A 159 39.32 8.19 7.48
CA PHE A 159 38.24 7.21 7.32
C PHE A 159 38.52 6.28 6.13
N GLY A 160 38.23 4.99 6.32
CA GLY A 160 38.58 3.94 5.37
C GLY A 160 40.06 3.52 5.43
N GLN A 161 40.90 4.21 6.22
CA GLN A 161 42.35 3.95 6.36
C GLN A 161 43.07 3.84 5.01
N ALA A 162 42.61 4.64 4.03
CA ALA A 162 43.09 4.59 2.66
C ALA A 162 44.44 5.32 2.48
N TYR A 163 44.78 6.26 3.36
CA TYR A 163 46.10 6.91 3.37
C TYR A 163 47.03 6.25 4.39
N ASN A 164 48.28 6.03 3.99
CA ASN A 164 49.35 5.54 4.87
C ASN A 164 50.35 6.66 5.21
N PRO A 165 50.35 7.19 6.44
CA PRO A 165 51.25 8.27 6.88
C PRO A 165 52.74 7.92 6.86
N HIS A 166 53.09 6.63 6.93
CA HIS A 166 54.49 6.18 6.95
C HIS A 166 55.11 6.17 5.55
N THR A 167 54.28 5.99 4.51
CA THR A 167 54.72 5.94 3.10
C THR A 167 54.39 7.22 2.34
N GLY A 168 53.37 7.96 2.76
CA GLY A 168 52.89 9.15 2.07
C GLY A 168 51.88 8.86 0.95
N VAL A 169 51.30 7.66 0.93
CA VAL A 169 50.56 7.12 -0.21
C VAL A 169 49.10 6.88 0.16
N PHE A 170 48.19 7.38 -0.67
CA PHE A 170 46.78 7.00 -0.71
C PHE A 170 46.62 5.75 -1.59
N THR A 171 45.84 4.76 -1.15
CA THR A 171 45.46 3.57 -1.93
C THR A 171 43.94 3.48 -1.99
N ALA A 172 43.37 3.46 -3.20
CA ALA A 172 41.93 3.40 -3.40
C ALA A 172 41.37 2.05 -2.90
N PRO A 173 40.47 2.04 -1.90
CA PRO A 173 39.92 0.78 -1.37
C PRO A 173 38.84 0.16 -2.26
N VAL A 174 38.25 0.95 -3.16
CA VAL A 174 37.24 0.54 -4.14
C VAL A 174 37.42 1.28 -5.46
N HIS A 175 36.77 0.78 -6.51
CA HIS A 175 36.60 1.53 -7.76
C HIS A 175 35.64 2.70 -7.54
N GLY A 176 35.99 3.89 -8.02
CA GLY A 176 35.16 5.07 -7.85
C GLY A 176 35.84 6.39 -8.21
N VAL A 177 35.11 7.48 -8.01
CA VAL A 177 35.57 8.84 -8.30
C VAL A 177 35.99 9.53 -7.00
N TYR A 178 37.22 10.03 -6.96
CA TYR A 178 37.85 10.62 -5.80
C TYR A 178 38.25 12.07 -6.06
N TYR A 179 38.07 12.92 -5.04
CA TYR A 179 38.60 14.28 -5.03
C TYR A 179 39.86 14.34 -4.17
N PHE A 180 40.88 15.04 -4.65
CA PHE A 180 42.10 15.32 -3.92
C PHE A 180 42.41 16.80 -3.97
N GLN A 181 42.88 17.35 -2.86
CA GLN A 181 43.38 18.72 -2.78
C GLN A 181 44.61 18.77 -1.89
N PHE A 182 45.59 19.58 -2.29
CA PHE A 182 46.71 19.92 -1.44
C PHE A 182 46.92 21.43 -1.40
N ARG A 183 47.50 21.87 -0.28
CA ARG A 183 48.10 23.18 -0.09
C ARG A 183 49.49 22.94 0.46
N LEU A 184 50.50 23.50 -0.19
CA LEU A 184 51.86 23.51 0.35
C LEU A 184 52.30 24.94 0.55
N PHE A 185 52.90 25.17 1.70
CA PHE A 185 53.49 26.45 2.06
C PHE A 185 55.00 26.34 1.96
N CYS A 186 55.63 27.45 1.58
CA CYS A 186 57.07 27.60 1.59
C CYS A 186 57.43 28.83 2.42
N HIS A 187 58.37 28.66 3.34
CA HIS A 187 58.98 29.73 4.12
C HIS A 187 60.50 29.71 3.89
N SER A 188 60.92 30.13 2.69
CA SER A 188 62.32 30.17 2.27
C SER A 188 62.50 31.18 1.15
N VAL A 189 63.61 31.92 1.15
CA VAL A 189 63.92 32.95 0.15
C VAL A 189 64.64 32.34 -1.06
N HIS A 190 64.25 32.75 -2.27
CA HIS A 190 64.85 32.31 -3.54
C HIS A 190 64.85 30.80 -3.74
N LYS A 191 63.69 30.17 -3.48
CA LYS A 191 63.51 28.71 -3.62
C LYS A 191 62.27 28.38 -4.42
N TYR A 192 62.36 27.28 -5.18
CA TYR A 192 61.21 26.64 -5.78
C TYR A 192 60.45 25.82 -4.72
N THR A 193 59.13 25.88 -4.80
CA THR A 193 58.20 25.00 -4.08
C THR A 193 57.23 24.39 -5.07
N GLY A 194 56.64 23.25 -4.73
CA GLY A 194 55.81 22.52 -5.67
C GLY A 194 55.87 21.02 -5.49
N VAL A 195 54.92 20.36 -6.12
CA VAL A 195 54.81 18.89 -6.12
C VAL A 195 54.31 18.40 -7.45
N ILE A 196 54.75 17.18 -7.77
CA ILE A 196 54.16 16.36 -8.80
C ILE A 196 53.19 15.40 -8.11
N ILE A 197 51.95 15.33 -8.57
CA ILE A 197 51.03 14.26 -8.14
C ILE A 197 51.12 13.10 -9.13
N TYR A 198 51.21 11.89 -8.58
CA TYR A 198 51.29 10.64 -9.32
C TYR A 198 50.05 9.78 -9.10
N HIS A 199 49.63 9.08 -10.15
CA HIS A 199 48.67 7.98 -10.13
C HIS A 199 49.36 6.75 -10.72
N ASN A 200 49.53 5.68 -9.95
CA ASN A 200 50.20 4.44 -10.39
C ASN A 200 51.54 4.67 -11.14
N SER A 201 52.36 5.60 -10.65
CA SER A 201 53.63 6.04 -11.27
C SER A 201 53.52 6.94 -12.52
N ASN A 202 52.32 7.21 -13.02
CA ASN A 202 52.11 8.22 -14.06
C ASN A 202 51.96 9.61 -13.44
N ARG A 203 52.69 10.59 -13.98
CA ARG A 203 52.57 11.99 -13.58
C ARG A 203 51.23 12.54 -14.08
N VAL A 204 50.41 13.02 -13.15
CA VAL A 204 49.09 13.61 -13.46
C VAL A 204 49.21 15.12 -13.64
N THR A 205 49.82 15.82 -12.67
CA THR A 205 50.05 17.26 -12.75
C THR A 205 51.27 17.68 -11.96
N MET A 206 51.73 18.90 -12.20
CA MET A 206 52.80 19.55 -11.47
C MET A 206 52.39 20.98 -11.16
N THR A 207 52.47 21.35 -9.90
CA THR A 207 52.21 22.71 -9.44
C THR A 207 53.51 23.27 -8.91
N VAL A 208 53.88 24.48 -9.36
CA VAL A 208 55.15 25.12 -9.03
C VAL A 208 54.90 26.54 -8.57
N GLY A 209 55.64 26.93 -7.53
CA GLY A 209 55.78 28.30 -7.08
C GLY A 209 57.26 28.63 -6.91
N TYR A 210 57.61 29.90 -6.98
CA TYR A 210 58.94 30.39 -6.65
C TYR A 210 58.81 31.48 -5.60
N SER A 211 59.53 31.31 -4.50
CA SER A 211 59.58 32.26 -3.41
C SER A 211 60.65 33.31 -3.68
N TYR A 212 60.28 34.57 -3.62
CA TYR A 212 61.18 35.72 -3.80
C TYR A 212 61.65 36.24 -2.43
N ASP A 213 61.93 37.54 -2.30
CA ASP A 213 62.56 38.16 -1.13
C ASP A 213 61.75 38.05 0.16
N ASN A 214 60.42 38.03 0.07
CA ASN A 214 59.54 37.88 1.25
C ASN A 214 59.62 36.49 1.87
N GLY A 215 60.11 35.49 1.12
CA GLY A 215 60.26 34.12 1.60
C GLY A 215 58.96 33.31 1.68
N TYR A 216 57.81 33.85 1.28
CA TYR A 216 56.51 33.19 1.44
C TYR A 216 55.81 32.94 0.10
N VAL A 217 55.46 31.69 -0.15
CA VAL A 217 54.63 31.31 -1.29
C VAL A 217 53.80 30.07 -0.96
N ASP A 218 52.56 30.07 -1.44
CA ASP A 218 51.66 28.92 -1.37
C ASP A 218 51.45 28.34 -2.77
N VAL A 219 51.40 27.01 -2.84
CA VAL A 219 50.97 26.29 -4.04
C VAL A 219 49.79 25.40 -3.69
N VAL A 220 48.74 25.51 -4.49
CA VAL A 220 47.47 24.82 -4.26
C VAL A 220 47.03 24.18 -5.56
N ASN A 221 46.51 22.96 -5.47
CA ASN A 221 45.82 22.33 -6.58
C ASN A 221 44.75 21.37 -6.08
N GLY A 222 43.76 21.11 -6.92
CA GLY A 222 42.70 20.15 -6.68
C GLY A 222 42.42 19.36 -7.96
N LEU A 223 42.11 18.07 -7.82
CA LEU A 223 41.87 17.18 -8.94
C LEU A 223 40.81 16.15 -8.59
N VAL A 224 40.08 15.72 -9.62
CA VAL A 224 39.14 14.60 -9.56
C VAL A 224 39.73 13.47 -10.38
N LEU A 225 39.83 12.27 -9.81
CA LEU A 225 40.33 11.08 -10.48
C LEU A 225 39.33 9.94 -10.32
N GLU A 226 39.08 9.23 -11.42
CA GLU A 226 38.55 7.87 -11.38
C GLU A 226 39.70 6.92 -11.05
N LEU A 227 39.53 6.10 -10.02
CA LEU A 227 40.55 5.16 -9.55
C LEU A 227 39.97 3.76 -9.48
N GLU A 228 40.78 2.78 -9.86
CA GLU A 228 40.51 1.37 -9.61
C GLU A 228 40.87 0.97 -8.19
N LYS A 229 40.27 -0.11 -7.68
CA LYS A 229 40.66 -0.67 -6.39
C LYS A 229 42.15 -1.06 -6.41
N GLY A 230 42.91 -0.51 -5.48
CA GLY A 230 44.35 -0.73 -5.34
C GLY A 230 45.21 0.33 -6.02
N ASP A 231 44.61 1.26 -6.79
CA ASP A 231 45.35 2.38 -7.37
C ASP A 231 45.93 3.28 -6.30
N VAL A 232 47.12 3.80 -6.58
CA VAL A 232 47.88 4.63 -5.64
C VAL A 232 48.00 6.07 -6.10
N VAL A 233 47.81 7.00 -5.17
CA VAL A 233 48.00 8.45 -5.37
C VAL A 233 48.97 8.99 -4.33
N TYR A 234 49.98 9.75 -4.76
CA TYR A 234 50.96 10.35 -3.85
C TYR A 234 51.59 11.62 -4.43
N LEU A 235 52.08 12.47 -3.51
CA LEU A 235 52.71 13.75 -3.83
C LEU A 235 54.23 13.62 -3.72
N ASN A 236 54.94 14.01 -4.77
CA ASN A 236 56.38 13.91 -4.84
C ASN A 236 57.00 15.32 -4.94
N LEU A 237 57.87 15.63 -3.99
CA LEU A 237 58.66 16.86 -3.96
C LEU A 237 59.86 16.70 -4.91
N PRO A 238 59.99 17.54 -5.94
CA PRO A 238 61.11 17.46 -6.88
C PRO A 238 62.47 17.75 -6.23
N VAL A 239 63.53 17.37 -6.94
CA VAL A 239 64.92 17.71 -6.58
C VAL A 239 65.05 19.22 -6.43
N ASN A 240 65.73 19.67 -5.38
CA ASN A 240 65.98 21.08 -5.05
C ASN A 240 64.75 21.93 -4.68
N TYR A 241 63.56 21.34 -4.52
CA TYR A 241 62.37 22.06 -4.07
C TYR A 241 62.26 22.02 -2.54
N VAL A 242 61.63 23.03 -1.95
CA VAL A 242 61.42 23.13 -0.51
C VAL A 242 59.93 23.36 -0.19
N VAL A 243 59.48 22.76 0.89
CA VAL A 243 58.19 23.05 1.54
C VAL A 243 58.42 23.26 3.02
N TYR A 244 57.52 23.97 3.69
CA TYR A 244 57.59 24.25 5.11
C TYR A 244 56.32 23.76 5.80
N ASP A 245 56.48 23.20 7.00
CA ASP A 245 55.36 22.98 7.90
C ASP A 245 55.80 23.09 9.37
N SER A 246 54.84 23.43 10.23
CA SER A 246 55.03 23.65 11.65
C SER A 246 53.80 23.12 12.41
N VAL A 247 53.78 23.31 13.73
CA VAL A 247 52.62 23.01 14.58
C VAL A 247 51.32 23.68 14.11
N ASP A 248 51.41 24.74 13.30
CA ASP A 248 50.26 25.47 12.75
C ASP A 248 49.66 24.83 11.48
N ASN A 249 50.24 23.74 10.97
CA ASN A 249 49.72 22.96 9.83
C ASN A 249 49.53 23.80 8.55
N HIS A 250 50.60 24.46 8.09
CA HIS A 250 50.58 25.27 6.87
C HIS A 250 50.41 24.44 5.59
N SER A 251 50.97 23.22 5.60
CA SER A 251 50.94 22.31 4.45
C SER A 251 49.98 21.16 4.71
N THR A 252 48.95 21.02 3.87
CA THR A 252 47.86 20.05 4.04
C THR A 252 47.61 19.23 2.78
N PHE A 253 47.14 17.99 2.99
CA PHE A 253 46.67 17.10 1.94
C PHE A 253 45.38 16.41 2.38
N SER A 254 44.36 16.54 1.54
CA SER A 254 43.01 16.06 1.83
C SER A 254 42.41 15.40 0.61
N GLY A 255 41.49 14.47 0.85
CA GLY A 255 40.75 13.83 -0.23
C GLY A 255 39.63 12.95 0.29
N PHE A 256 38.68 12.63 -0.58
CA PHE A 256 37.52 11.80 -0.26
C PHE A 256 36.95 11.11 -1.48
N LEU A 257 36.25 9.99 -1.26
CA LEU A 257 35.43 9.33 -2.27
C LEU A 257 34.17 10.18 -2.50
N ILE A 258 33.93 10.59 -3.74
CA ILE A 258 32.70 11.28 -4.13
C ILE A 258 31.57 10.25 -4.26
N PHE A 259 31.80 9.20 -5.05
CA PHE A 259 30.90 8.05 -5.17
C PHE A 259 31.67 6.83 -5.72
N PRO A 260 31.32 5.62 -5.27
CA PRO A 260 31.80 4.39 -5.90
C PRO A 260 31.16 4.19 -7.28
N LEU A 261 31.83 3.41 -8.12
CA LEU A 261 31.37 3.02 -9.46
C LEU A 261 31.18 1.50 -9.56
#